data_AF-A0A350PDG5-F1
#
_entry.id   AF-A0A350PDG5-F1
#
_cell.length_a   1.000
_cell.length_b   1.000
_cell.length_c   1.000
_cell.angle_alpha   90.00
_cell.angle_beta   90.00
_cell.angle_gamma   90.00
#
_symmetry.space_group_name_H-M   'P 1'
#
loop_
_entity.id
_entity.type
_entity.pdbx_description
1 polymer ?
#
loop_
_entity_poly.entity_id
_entity_poly.type
_entity_poly.pdbx_seq_one_letter_code
_entity_poly.pdbx_strand_id
1 'polypeptide(L)'
;MNQVSSTLIEKNIITGNGTDYSSAPYKGAGVRLSFPDAQPQQGIYITKNSFSNNKGLAIDIVTSGNGEADGVSPNDGVIESASTEPNKGLDYPVFTLATIDGNQLTVEGYIGKNATRLSGVYTIEIYKAADDGNQQGLTEEGGTLIRPHGEGQTLIGTINTNANGSFSETFTVSSTSIVINDRITALAYDAGNNTSEFSTNQRVVATGVTINGYVYKDDNHNALREGNEVGLENVTIVLYNKSLNSCKSVLTDVNGFYQFSNVLNGEYDLIESVGQSVPTPDVCTPPETDPVDFVSTTPNLRTLLINNIPAQMNFGDFEGSRIEGTVFADNGIGGGTANDGIKNGNEIGLENTVVKALTGSSTLIEQTSTNGAGEYILYVPKSVVGNGGTVKIQEINNTS
;
A
#
# COMPACT_ATOMS: atom_id res chain seq x y z
N MET A 1 -23.31 7.26 -52.73
CA MET A 1 -22.15 6.53 -52.16
C MET A 1 -22.54 6.14 -50.75
N ASN A 2 -22.43 4.86 -50.42
CA ASN A 2 -23.07 4.26 -49.25
C ASN A 2 -22.47 4.82 -47.96
N GLN A 3 -23.34 5.35 -47.09
CA GLN A 3 -23.00 5.67 -45.71
C GLN A 3 -22.49 4.39 -45.04
N VAL A 4 -21.25 4.37 -44.59
CA VAL A 4 -20.77 3.32 -43.69
C VAL A 4 -21.14 3.77 -42.28
N SER A 5 -22.39 3.53 -41.90
CA SER A 5 -22.95 3.93 -40.60
C SER A 5 -22.75 2.90 -39.49
N SER A 6 -22.17 1.74 -39.82
CA SER A 6 -21.82 0.68 -38.87
C SER A 6 -20.71 -0.20 -39.45
N THR A 7 -19.55 -0.22 -38.80
CA THR A 7 -18.45 -1.15 -39.12
C THR A 7 -18.02 -1.84 -37.84
N LEU A 8 -17.78 -3.15 -37.91
CA LEU A 8 -17.23 -3.93 -36.81
C LEU A 8 -15.82 -4.40 -37.17
N ILE A 9 -14.85 -4.03 -36.35
CA ILE A 9 -13.48 -4.55 -36.39
C ILE A 9 -13.28 -5.30 -35.07
N GLU A 10 -13.33 -6.64 -35.12
CA GLU A 10 -13.14 -7.47 -33.92
C GLU A 10 -12.19 -8.64 -34.12
N LYS A 11 -11.46 -9.00 -33.05
CA LYS A 11 -10.63 -10.22 -32.96
C LYS A 11 -9.52 -10.34 -34.01
N ASN A 12 -8.97 -9.19 -34.42
CA ASN A 12 -7.82 -9.14 -35.32
C ASN A 12 -6.51 -8.99 -34.55
N ILE A 13 -5.40 -9.37 -35.19
CA ILE A 13 -4.05 -9.00 -34.77
C ILE A 13 -3.59 -7.86 -35.69
N ILE A 14 -3.36 -6.68 -35.12
CA ILE A 14 -3.02 -5.45 -35.83
C ILE A 14 -1.62 -5.06 -35.39
N THR A 15 -0.64 -5.43 -36.21
CA THR A 15 0.78 -5.31 -35.86
C THR A 15 1.62 -4.81 -37.00
N GLY A 16 2.68 -4.05 -36.68
CA GLY A 16 3.66 -3.60 -37.68
C GLY A 16 3.10 -2.60 -38.69
N ASN A 17 1.96 -1.97 -38.39
CA ASN A 17 1.34 -1.01 -39.31
C ASN A 17 1.95 0.38 -39.15
N GLY A 18 1.91 1.12 -40.26
CA GLY A 18 2.41 2.48 -40.36
C GLY A 18 3.78 2.60 -41.02
N THR A 19 4.03 3.75 -41.64
CA THR A 19 5.34 4.13 -42.13
C THR A 19 6.04 4.96 -41.07
N ASP A 20 7.31 4.67 -40.81
CA ASP A 20 8.18 5.47 -39.96
C ASP A 20 8.68 6.67 -40.78
N TYR A 21 7.85 7.70 -40.93
CA TYR A 21 8.34 8.96 -41.49
C TYR A 21 9.24 9.59 -40.42
N SER A 22 10.55 9.38 -40.56
CA SER A 22 11.58 9.99 -39.71
C SER A 22 11.57 11.53 -39.74
N SER A 23 10.79 12.14 -40.65
CA SER A 23 10.38 13.54 -40.60
C SER A 23 9.08 13.69 -39.80
N ALA A 24 9.18 14.28 -38.61
CA ALA A 24 8.02 14.75 -37.86
C ALA A 24 7.05 15.55 -38.77
N PRO A 25 5.72 15.44 -38.57
CA PRO A 25 5.05 14.83 -37.41
C PRO A 25 4.34 13.47 -37.64
N TYR A 26 4.24 12.95 -38.86
CA TYR A 26 3.28 11.88 -39.17
C TYR A 26 3.85 10.47 -38.91
N LYS A 27 3.48 9.83 -37.80
CA LYS A 27 3.75 8.40 -37.54
C LYS A 27 2.51 7.59 -37.90
N GLY A 28 2.66 6.44 -38.55
CA GLY A 28 1.48 5.63 -38.88
C GLY A 28 0.77 5.04 -37.65
N ALA A 29 -0.48 4.60 -37.83
CA ALA A 29 -1.29 3.98 -36.77
C ALA A 29 -1.75 2.57 -37.15
N GLY A 30 -2.16 1.77 -36.15
CA GLY A 30 -2.76 0.46 -36.35
C GLY A 30 -4.07 0.54 -37.13
N VAL A 31 -4.99 1.39 -36.65
CA VAL A 31 -6.23 1.77 -37.32
C VAL A 31 -6.29 3.30 -37.38
N ARG A 32 -6.58 3.84 -38.56
CA ARG A 32 -6.88 5.27 -38.74
C ARG A 32 -8.37 5.44 -39.03
N LEU A 33 -9.02 6.30 -38.27
CA LEU A 33 -10.37 6.77 -38.54
C LEU A 33 -10.23 8.16 -39.17
N SER A 34 -10.65 8.34 -40.43
CA SER A 34 -10.43 9.59 -41.17
C SER A 34 -11.55 9.85 -42.18
N PHE A 35 -11.61 11.08 -42.72
CA PHE A 35 -12.59 11.49 -43.74
C PHE A 35 -11.97 11.64 -45.14
N PRO A 36 -11.52 10.57 -45.82
CA PRO A 36 -10.87 10.70 -47.12
C PRO A 36 -11.79 11.33 -48.19
N ASP A 37 -13.12 11.16 -48.05
CA ASP A 37 -14.14 11.68 -48.98
C ASP A 37 -15.05 12.77 -48.36
N ALA A 38 -14.63 13.38 -47.25
CA ALA A 38 -15.40 14.39 -46.51
C ALA A 38 -16.81 13.94 -46.08
N GLN A 39 -17.01 12.63 -45.88
CA GLN A 39 -18.28 12.07 -45.38
C GLN A 39 -18.19 11.81 -43.88
N PRO A 40 -19.22 12.16 -43.09
CA PRO A 40 -19.29 11.81 -41.68
C PRO A 40 -19.15 10.30 -41.44
N GLN A 41 -18.34 9.91 -40.45
CA GLN A 41 -18.08 8.52 -40.05
C GLN A 41 -18.37 8.38 -38.56
N GLN A 42 -19.28 7.48 -38.20
CA GLN A 42 -19.65 7.16 -36.82
C GLN A 42 -20.12 5.71 -36.73
N GLY A 43 -20.21 5.18 -35.51
CA GLY A 43 -20.64 3.81 -35.26
C GLY A 43 -19.61 2.76 -35.69
N ILE A 44 -18.33 3.13 -35.70
CA ILE A 44 -17.24 2.22 -36.02
C ILE A 44 -16.80 1.56 -34.73
N TYR A 45 -17.22 0.31 -34.57
CA TYR A 45 -17.00 -0.49 -33.39
C TYR A 45 -15.69 -1.26 -33.50
N ILE A 46 -14.71 -0.90 -32.68
CA ILE A 46 -13.42 -1.57 -32.60
C ILE A 46 -13.33 -2.25 -31.22
N THR A 47 -13.34 -3.57 -31.19
CA THR A 47 -13.43 -4.36 -29.94
C THR A 47 -12.59 -5.61 -30.02
N LYS A 48 -11.99 -6.05 -28.91
CA LYS A 48 -11.30 -7.34 -28.78
C LYS A 48 -10.19 -7.57 -29.82
N ASN A 49 -9.54 -6.52 -30.31
CA ASN A 49 -8.39 -6.65 -31.21
C ASN A 49 -7.09 -6.62 -30.40
N SER A 50 -6.04 -7.23 -30.92
CA SER A 50 -4.69 -7.19 -30.36
C SER A 50 -3.83 -6.21 -31.15
N PHE A 51 -3.39 -5.14 -30.52
CA PHE A 51 -2.47 -4.15 -31.10
C PHE A 51 -1.06 -4.31 -30.53
N SER A 52 -0.04 -4.30 -31.39
CA SER A 52 1.37 -4.33 -30.97
C SER A 52 2.32 -3.90 -32.09
N ASN A 53 3.48 -3.32 -31.78
CA ASN A 53 4.53 -2.98 -32.76
C ASN A 53 4.04 -2.08 -33.90
N ASN A 54 2.97 -1.31 -33.75
CA ASN A 54 2.62 -0.29 -34.74
C ASN A 54 3.56 0.91 -34.55
N LYS A 55 3.84 1.65 -35.63
CA LYS A 55 4.84 2.73 -35.60
C LYS A 55 4.40 3.99 -34.82
N GLY A 56 3.14 4.06 -34.43
CA GLY A 56 2.49 5.16 -33.72
C GLY A 56 1.33 4.62 -32.90
N LEU A 57 0.18 5.31 -32.90
CA LEU A 57 -0.96 4.90 -32.08
C LEU A 57 -1.60 3.60 -32.57
N ALA A 58 -2.21 2.84 -31.65
CA ALA A 58 -2.99 1.67 -32.00
C ALA A 58 -4.25 2.04 -32.80
N ILE A 59 -4.97 3.07 -32.34
CA ILE A 59 -6.10 3.69 -33.01
C ILE A 59 -5.83 5.19 -33.01
N ASP A 60 -5.97 5.82 -34.16
CA ASP A 60 -5.81 7.26 -34.36
C ASP A 60 -7.10 7.84 -34.96
N ILE A 61 -7.68 8.81 -34.26
CA ILE A 61 -8.80 9.61 -34.76
C ILE A 61 -8.21 10.82 -35.49
N VAL A 62 -8.20 10.73 -36.82
CA VAL A 62 -7.54 11.69 -37.67
C VAL A 62 -8.44 12.90 -37.90
N THR A 63 -8.04 14.04 -37.36
CA THR A 63 -8.71 15.34 -37.55
C THR A 63 -8.13 16.12 -38.73
N SER A 64 -6.92 15.78 -39.15
CA SER A 64 -6.20 16.43 -40.24
C SER A 64 -6.85 16.19 -41.61
N GLY A 65 -6.89 17.23 -42.44
CA GLY A 65 -7.51 17.17 -43.76
C GLY A 65 -6.73 16.36 -44.82
N ASN A 66 -5.53 15.88 -44.51
CA ASN A 66 -4.72 15.06 -45.41
C ASN A 66 -4.90 13.54 -45.17
N GLY A 67 -5.65 13.14 -44.14
CA GLY A 67 -5.89 11.73 -43.78
C GLY A 67 -4.66 11.04 -43.19
N GLU A 68 -3.64 11.79 -42.81
CA GLU A 68 -2.45 11.29 -42.14
C GLU A 68 -2.66 11.29 -40.63
N ALA A 69 -2.14 10.25 -39.96
CA ALA A 69 -2.17 10.13 -38.51
C ALA A 69 -1.54 11.38 -37.86
N ASP A 70 -2.30 12.04 -37.00
CA ASP A 70 -1.99 13.36 -36.44
C ASP A 70 -1.83 13.34 -34.91
N GLY A 71 -1.90 12.17 -34.31
CA GLY A 71 -1.62 11.96 -32.88
C GLY A 71 -2.89 11.79 -32.08
N VAL A 72 -2.77 11.93 -30.76
CA VAL A 72 -3.87 11.67 -29.84
C VAL A 72 -4.83 12.86 -29.85
N SER A 73 -6.11 12.59 -30.02
CA SER A 73 -7.18 13.58 -29.92
C SER A 73 -7.27 14.14 -28.49
N PRO A 74 -7.67 15.41 -28.30
CA PRO A 74 -7.91 15.97 -26.98
C PRO A 74 -8.91 15.13 -26.19
N ASN A 75 -8.66 14.95 -24.89
CA ASN A 75 -9.62 14.33 -23.97
C ASN A 75 -10.27 15.43 -23.15
N ASP A 76 -11.30 16.06 -23.69
CA ASP A 76 -11.75 17.39 -23.26
C ASP A 76 -13.10 17.42 -22.54
N GLY A 77 -13.80 16.29 -22.49
CA GLY A 77 -15.12 16.18 -21.89
C GLY A 77 -16.25 16.58 -22.84
N VAL A 78 -16.00 16.62 -24.15
CA VAL A 78 -16.99 16.93 -25.18
C VAL A 78 -17.11 15.75 -26.13
N ILE A 79 -18.34 15.46 -26.57
CA ILE A 79 -18.57 14.53 -27.68
C ILE A 79 -18.80 15.35 -28.93
N GLU A 80 -17.96 15.15 -29.92
CA GLU A 80 -17.96 15.90 -31.17
C GLU A 80 -19.08 15.47 -32.13
N SER A 81 -19.29 16.30 -33.15
CA SER A 81 -20.14 15.93 -34.27
C SER A 81 -19.42 14.91 -35.15
N ALA A 82 -20.14 13.91 -35.67
CA ALA A 82 -19.58 12.97 -36.65
C ALA A 82 -19.12 13.66 -37.96
N SER A 83 -19.47 14.93 -38.17
CA SER A 83 -19.01 15.75 -39.29
C SER A 83 -17.71 16.50 -39.01
N THR A 84 -17.32 16.65 -37.74
CA THR A 84 -16.08 17.34 -37.33
C THR A 84 -15.00 16.32 -37.00
N GLU A 85 -15.38 15.22 -36.33
CA GLU A 85 -14.44 14.17 -35.96
C GLU A 85 -15.02 12.77 -36.21
N PRO A 86 -14.22 11.84 -36.76
CA PRO A 86 -14.62 10.45 -36.92
C PRO A 86 -14.98 9.85 -35.56
N ASN A 87 -15.99 8.98 -35.53
CA ASN A 87 -16.49 8.39 -34.29
C ASN A 87 -16.83 9.42 -33.20
N LYS A 88 -17.24 10.63 -33.63
CA LYS A 88 -17.67 11.70 -32.72
C LYS A 88 -16.58 12.13 -31.72
N GLY A 89 -15.30 11.92 -32.06
CA GLY A 89 -14.20 12.32 -31.17
C GLY A 89 -14.34 11.75 -29.76
N LEU A 90 -14.81 10.49 -29.63
CA LEU A 90 -15.11 9.95 -28.31
C LEU A 90 -13.84 9.95 -27.44
N ASP A 91 -13.92 10.69 -26.33
CA ASP A 91 -12.90 10.71 -25.29
C ASP A 91 -12.52 9.29 -24.81
N TYR A 92 -11.22 9.08 -24.63
CA TYR A 92 -10.69 7.82 -24.09
C TYR A 92 -10.74 7.78 -22.55
N PRO A 93 -10.68 6.58 -21.95
CA PRO A 93 -10.63 6.42 -20.49
C PRO A 93 -9.38 7.06 -19.87
N VAL A 94 -9.49 7.56 -18.65
CA VAL A 94 -8.38 8.05 -17.82
C VAL A 94 -8.38 7.24 -16.52
N PHE A 95 -7.32 6.47 -16.28
CA PHE A 95 -7.14 5.76 -15.03
C PHE A 95 -6.59 6.67 -13.92
N THR A 96 -7.23 6.65 -12.75
CA THR A 96 -6.71 7.25 -11.51
C THR A 96 -6.08 6.21 -10.59
N LEU A 97 -6.45 4.94 -10.74
CA LEU A 97 -5.90 3.83 -9.95
C LEU A 97 -5.86 2.54 -10.80
N ALA A 98 -4.81 1.75 -10.61
CA ALA A 98 -4.76 0.35 -11.00
C ALA A 98 -3.95 -0.45 -9.97
N THR A 99 -4.63 -1.25 -9.16
CA THR A 99 -4.00 -2.07 -8.10
C THR A 99 -4.33 -3.54 -8.30
N ILE A 100 -3.39 -4.42 -7.97
CA ILE A 100 -3.61 -5.87 -8.01
C ILE A 100 -3.34 -6.51 -6.65
N ASP A 101 -4.27 -7.34 -6.20
CA ASP A 101 -4.16 -8.22 -5.04
C ASP A 101 -4.42 -9.67 -5.48
N GLY A 102 -3.38 -10.50 -5.49
CA GLY A 102 -3.45 -11.84 -6.04
C GLY A 102 -3.86 -11.79 -7.52
N ASN A 103 -5.08 -12.25 -7.81
CA ASN A 103 -5.69 -12.22 -9.14
C ASN A 103 -6.84 -11.20 -9.27
N GLN A 104 -7.04 -10.33 -8.28
CA GLN A 104 -8.07 -9.29 -8.29
C GLN A 104 -7.43 -7.97 -8.72
N LEU A 105 -7.79 -7.50 -9.92
CA LEU A 105 -7.40 -6.18 -10.42
C LEU A 105 -8.50 -5.18 -10.07
N THR A 106 -8.14 -4.12 -9.35
CA THR A 106 -9.00 -2.97 -9.07
C THR A 106 -8.55 -1.79 -9.90
N VAL A 107 -9.47 -1.20 -10.66
CA VAL A 107 -9.24 -0.02 -11.49
C VAL A 107 -10.23 1.08 -11.15
N GLU A 108 -9.76 2.32 -11.19
CA GLU A 108 -10.61 3.50 -11.04
C GLU A 108 -10.26 4.54 -12.10
N GLY A 109 -11.26 5.35 -12.46
CA GLY A 109 -11.07 6.39 -13.46
C GLY A 109 -12.36 7.01 -13.96
N TYR A 110 -12.25 7.69 -15.10
CA TYR A 110 -13.34 8.37 -15.77
C TYR A 110 -13.10 8.52 -17.28
N ILE A 111 -14.08 9.01 -18.03
CA ILE A 111 -13.93 9.43 -19.44
C ILE A 111 -14.10 10.95 -19.53
N GLY A 112 -13.29 11.63 -20.35
CA GLY A 112 -13.22 13.09 -20.40
C GLY A 112 -12.19 13.65 -19.44
N LYS A 113 -12.45 14.85 -18.90
CA LYS A 113 -11.63 15.46 -17.85
C LYS A 113 -12.24 15.26 -16.48
N ASN A 114 -11.42 15.32 -15.43
CA ASN A 114 -11.90 15.19 -14.05
C ASN A 114 -13.04 16.18 -13.72
N ALA A 115 -12.93 17.43 -14.19
CA ALA A 115 -13.92 18.49 -13.98
C ALA A 115 -15.10 18.43 -14.97
N THR A 116 -14.88 17.91 -16.18
CA THR A 116 -15.85 17.79 -17.27
C THR A 116 -15.87 16.34 -17.76
N ARG A 117 -16.39 15.44 -16.92
CA ARG A 117 -16.53 14.01 -17.29
C ARG A 117 -17.67 13.86 -18.26
N LEU A 118 -17.53 12.94 -19.22
CA LEU A 118 -18.63 12.62 -20.13
C LEU A 118 -19.79 11.97 -19.38
N SER A 119 -20.99 12.54 -19.50
CA SER A 119 -22.20 11.93 -18.93
C SER A 119 -22.68 10.80 -19.82
N GLY A 120 -22.86 9.62 -19.24
CA GLY A 120 -23.31 8.43 -19.96
C GLY A 120 -22.71 7.16 -19.39
N VAL A 121 -23.28 6.03 -19.80
CA VAL A 121 -22.71 4.71 -19.55
C VAL A 121 -21.92 4.30 -20.79
N TYR A 122 -20.63 4.07 -20.61
CA TYR A 122 -19.71 3.65 -21.65
C TYR A 122 -19.13 2.30 -21.27
N THR A 123 -18.84 1.48 -22.28
CA THR A 123 -18.13 0.24 -22.05
C THR A 123 -16.63 0.49 -22.20
N ILE A 124 -15.84 -0.01 -21.25
CA ILE A 124 -14.39 0.10 -21.24
C ILE A 124 -13.78 -1.28 -21.45
N GLU A 125 -12.97 -1.42 -22.49
CA GLU A 125 -12.13 -2.61 -22.66
C GLU A 125 -10.72 -2.31 -22.21
N ILE A 126 -10.26 -3.07 -21.21
CA ILE A 126 -8.98 -2.89 -20.56
C ILE A 126 -8.03 -3.96 -21.10
N TYR A 127 -6.85 -3.52 -21.49
CA TYR A 127 -5.83 -4.34 -22.10
C TYR A 127 -4.52 -4.28 -21.29
N LYS A 128 -3.78 -5.38 -21.24
CA LYS A 128 -2.34 -5.30 -21.03
C LYS A 128 -1.72 -4.56 -22.21
N ALA A 129 -1.01 -3.48 -21.92
CA ALA A 129 -0.32 -2.71 -22.94
C ALA A 129 0.91 -3.47 -23.45
N ALA A 130 1.14 -3.48 -24.76
CA ALA A 130 2.48 -3.71 -25.29
C ALA A 130 3.30 -2.44 -24.99
N ASP A 131 4.39 -2.57 -24.25
CA ASP A 131 5.32 -1.48 -23.97
C ASP A 131 6.60 -1.72 -24.79
N ASP A 132 6.58 -1.29 -26.05
CA ASP A 132 7.69 -1.52 -26.99
C ASP A 132 8.55 -0.25 -27.18
N GLY A 133 8.27 0.81 -26.40
CA GLY A 133 9.01 2.07 -26.39
C GLY A 133 8.74 3.00 -27.57
N ASN A 134 7.83 2.67 -28.50
CA ASN A 134 7.51 3.52 -29.66
C ASN A 134 6.24 4.37 -29.48
N GLN A 135 5.50 4.18 -28.38
CA GLN A 135 4.16 4.73 -28.13
C GLN A 135 4.15 6.21 -27.74
N GLN A 136 4.92 7.05 -28.44
CA GLN A 136 5.03 8.48 -28.16
C GLN A 136 3.68 9.19 -28.31
N GLY A 137 2.92 9.27 -27.21
CA GLY A 137 1.76 10.14 -27.07
C GLY A 137 2.22 11.54 -26.65
N LEU A 138 1.64 12.56 -27.30
CA LEU A 138 1.81 13.95 -26.88
C LEU A 138 1.00 14.22 -25.61
N THR A 139 1.59 15.07 -24.77
CA THR A 139 1.11 15.83 -23.60
C THR A 139 -0.39 15.76 -23.29
N GLU A 140 -0.78 15.23 -22.11
CA GLU A 140 -2.07 15.59 -21.49
C GLU A 140 -2.18 17.12 -21.47
N GLU A 141 -3.27 17.69 -21.99
CA GLU A 141 -3.49 19.12 -22.10
C GLU A 141 -3.18 19.85 -20.77
N GLY A 142 -2.01 20.52 -20.70
CA GLY A 142 -1.54 21.28 -19.54
C GLY A 142 -0.55 20.59 -18.58
N GLY A 143 -0.10 19.35 -18.85
CA GLY A 143 0.87 18.63 -18.00
C GLY A 143 2.30 18.60 -18.53
N THR A 144 3.31 18.54 -17.64
CA THR A 144 4.75 18.36 -18.01
C THR A 144 5.18 16.89 -18.12
N LEU A 145 4.28 15.94 -17.85
CA LEU A 145 4.58 14.50 -17.82
C LEU A 145 4.13 13.84 -19.13
N ILE A 146 5.09 13.28 -19.87
CA ILE A 146 4.85 12.52 -21.10
C ILE A 146 4.47 11.08 -20.70
N ARG A 147 3.20 10.68 -20.87
CA ARG A 147 2.77 9.30 -20.70
C ARG A 147 2.41 8.71 -22.07
N PRO A 148 3.01 7.58 -22.48
CA PRO A 148 2.67 6.95 -23.74
C PRO A 148 1.23 6.44 -23.75
N HIS A 149 0.54 6.58 -24.88
CA HIS A 149 -0.74 5.94 -25.14
C HIS A 149 -0.46 4.54 -25.67
N GLY A 150 -0.71 3.52 -24.84
CA GLY A 150 -0.27 2.16 -25.14
C GLY A 150 -1.03 1.49 -26.27
N GLU A 151 -0.44 0.43 -26.78
CA GLU A 151 -1.14 -0.49 -27.67
C GLU A 151 -1.78 -1.61 -26.86
N GLY A 152 -3.10 -1.76 -26.95
CA GLY A 152 -3.82 -2.82 -26.25
C GLY A 152 -3.53 -4.19 -26.85
N GLN A 153 -2.56 -4.94 -26.29
CA GLN A 153 -2.13 -6.22 -26.84
C GLN A 153 -3.03 -7.37 -26.39
N THR A 154 -3.30 -7.47 -25.09
CA THR A 154 -4.09 -8.58 -24.53
C THR A 154 -5.28 -8.01 -23.79
N LEU A 155 -6.51 -8.34 -24.22
CA LEU A 155 -7.72 -7.96 -23.47
C LEU A 155 -7.71 -8.69 -22.12
N ILE A 156 -7.81 -7.94 -21.03
CA ILE A 156 -7.79 -8.48 -19.66
C ILE A 156 -9.13 -8.33 -18.93
N GLY A 157 -9.99 -7.41 -19.36
CA GLY A 157 -11.29 -7.22 -18.75
C GLY A 157 -12.16 -6.21 -19.50
N THR A 158 -13.46 -6.26 -19.20
CA THR A 158 -14.44 -5.29 -19.70
C THR A 158 -15.29 -4.82 -18.54
N ILE A 159 -15.41 -3.51 -18.38
CA ILE A 159 -16.21 -2.85 -17.34
C ILE A 159 -17.13 -1.80 -17.96
N ASN A 160 -18.05 -1.25 -17.17
CA ASN A 160 -18.88 -0.13 -17.59
C ASN A 160 -18.63 1.07 -16.67
N THR A 161 -18.74 2.28 -17.20
CA THR A 161 -18.88 3.47 -16.36
C THR A 161 -20.27 3.52 -15.74
N ASN A 162 -20.41 4.23 -14.63
CA ASN A 162 -21.71 4.69 -14.15
C ASN A 162 -22.22 5.85 -15.05
N ALA A 163 -23.41 6.39 -14.76
CA ALA A 163 -24.04 7.45 -15.56
C ALA A 163 -23.28 8.79 -15.60
N ASN A 164 -22.29 9.02 -14.71
CA ASN A 164 -21.46 10.22 -14.69
C ASN A 164 -20.10 10.03 -15.39
N GLY A 165 -19.94 8.94 -16.13
CA GLY A 165 -18.71 8.63 -16.86
C GLY A 165 -17.56 8.16 -16.00
N SER A 166 -17.77 7.82 -14.73
CA SER A 166 -16.73 7.29 -13.85
C SER A 166 -16.83 5.79 -13.66
N PHE A 167 -15.72 5.14 -13.34
CA PHE A 167 -15.66 3.73 -12.99
C PHE A 167 -14.77 3.49 -11.76
N SER A 168 -15.16 2.53 -10.92
CA SER A 168 -14.38 1.98 -9.81
C SER A 168 -14.82 0.53 -9.66
N GLU A 169 -14.01 -0.38 -10.17
CA GLU A 169 -14.41 -1.78 -10.35
C GLU A 169 -13.26 -2.71 -9.96
N THR A 170 -13.61 -3.85 -9.36
CA THR A 170 -12.69 -4.94 -9.06
C THR A 170 -13.13 -6.19 -9.79
N PHE A 171 -12.24 -6.78 -10.58
CA PHE A 171 -12.53 -8.01 -11.31
C PHE A 171 -11.35 -8.98 -11.29
N THR A 172 -11.66 -10.26 -11.44
CA THR A 172 -10.67 -11.33 -11.49
C THR A 172 -9.97 -11.34 -12.84
N VAL A 173 -8.64 -11.27 -12.83
CA VAL A 173 -7.77 -11.46 -14.01
C VAL A 173 -7.12 -12.85 -13.94
N SER A 174 -6.81 -13.44 -15.10
CA SER A 174 -5.95 -14.64 -15.10
C SER A 174 -4.57 -14.28 -14.55
N SER A 175 -4.00 -15.12 -13.69
CA SER A 175 -2.72 -14.86 -13.00
C SER A 175 -1.51 -14.76 -13.93
N THR A 176 -1.66 -15.13 -15.20
CA THR A 176 -0.66 -14.95 -16.26
C THR A 176 -0.86 -13.67 -17.08
N SER A 177 -1.98 -12.97 -16.88
CA SER A 177 -2.40 -11.84 -17.72
C SER A 177 -1.88 -10.49 -17.25
N ILE A 178 -1.79 -10.24 -15.94
CA ILE A 178 -1.26 -8.99 -15.36
C ILE A 178 -0.52 -9.29 -14.06
N VAL A 179 0.64 -8.66 -13.87
CA VAL A 179 1.39 -8.64 -12.61
C VAL A 179 1.75 -7.21 -12.20
N ILE A 180 2.25 -7.04 -10.98
CA ILE A 180 2.80 -5.75 -10.51
C ILE A 180 3.87 -5.27 -11.50
N ASN A 181 3.84 -3.96 -11.80
CA ASN A 181 4.66 -3.25 -12.78
C ASN A 181 4.26 -3.39 -14.24
N ASP A 182 3.34 -4.28 -14.59
CA ASP A 182 2.74 -4.24 -15.93
C ASP A 182 2.04 -2.89 -16.16
N ARG A 183 1.85 -2.58 -17.45
CA ARG A 183 1.07 -1.44 -17.91
C ARG A 183 -0.27 -1.92 -18.45
N ILE A 184 -1.32 -1.19 -18.12
CA ILE A 184 -2.63 -1.33 -18.75
C ILE A 184 -2.96 -0.07 -19.55
N THR A 185 -3.72 -0.25 -20.62
CA THR A 185 -4.36 0.80 -21.41
C THR A 185 -5.80 0.37 -21.71
N ALA A 186 -6.66 1.28 -22.10
CA ALA A 186 -8.04 0.96 -22.42
C ALA A 186 -8.60 1.81 -23.55
N LEU A 187 -9.64 1.30 -24.19
CA LEU A 187 -10.50 2.06 -25.09
C LEU A 187 -11.92 2.10 -24.51
N ALA A 188 -12.69 3.12 -24.91
CA ALA A 188 -14.10 3.25 -24.60
C ALA A 188 -14.94 3.08 -25.86
N TYR A 189 -16.18 2.62 -25.70
CA TYR A 189 -17.21 2.82 -26.72
C TYR A 189 -18.57 3.17 -26.11
N ASP A 190 -19.30 4.00 -26.84
CA ASP A 190 -20.63 4.47 -26.47
C ASP A 190 -21.75 3.54 -26.99
N ALA A 191 -23.00 3.85 -26.64
CA ALA A 191 -24.17 3.09 -27.11
C ALA A 191 -24.41 3.19 -28.63
N GLY A 192 -23.77 4.16 -29.29
CA GLY A 192 -23.76 4.31 -30.75
C GLY A 192 -22.65 3.51 -31.43
N ASN A 193 -21.87 2.73 -30.67
CA ASN A 193 -20.68 2.01 -31.12
C ASN A 193 -19.56 2.91 -31.66
N ASN A 194 -19.47 4.15 -31.19
CA ASN A 194 -18.30 4.98 -31.45
C ASN A 194 -17.18 4.52 -30.53
N THR A 195 -16.04 4.11 -31.07
CA THR A 195 -14.85 3.73 -30.29
C THR A 195 -13.86 4.88 -30.21
N SER A 196 -13.31 5.11 -29.01
CA SER A 196 -12.24 6.07 -28.73
C SER A 196 -10.86 5.57 -29.19
N GLU A 197 -9.86 6.44 -29.09
CA GLU A 197 -8.46 6.01 -29.05
C GLU A 197 -8.13 5.27 -27.75
N PHE A 198 -6.91 4.77 -27.63
CA PHE A 198 -6.41 4.15 -26.40
C PHE A 198 -5.99 5.19 -25.35
N SER A 199 -6.20 4.87 -24.08
CA SER A 199 -5.76 5.67 -22.93
C SER A 199 -4.25 5.71 -22.78
N THR A 200 -3.76 6.65 -21.96
CA THR A 200 -2.39 6.59 -21.44
C THR A 200 -2.14 5.27 -20.68
N ASN A 201 -0.88 4.83 -20.68
CA ASN A 201 -0.45 3.66 -19.94
C ASN A 201 -0.49 3.90 -18.43
N GLN A 202 -1.31 3.13 -17.73
CA GLN A 202 -1.37 3.11 -16.28
C GLN A 202 -0.54 1.94 -15.72
N ARG A 203 0.34 2.23 -14.75
CA ARG A 203 1.09 1.17 -14.05
C ARG A 203 0.18 0.46 -13.07
N VAL A 204 0.22 -0.87 -13.11
CA VAL A 204 -0.40 -1.72 -12.09
C VAL A 204 0.55 -1.79 -10.88
N VAL A 205 0.05 -1.41 -9.72
CA VAL A 205 0.79 -1.47 -8.45
C VAL A 205 0.16 -2.49 -7.51
N ALA A 206 0.87 -2.93 -6.47
CA ALA A 206 0.25 -3.78 -5.46
C ALA A 206 -0.79 -2.99 -4.66
N THR A 207 -1.86 -3.66 -4.22
CA THR A 207 -2.78 -3.09 -3.22
C THR A 207 -2.01 -2.90 -1.91
N GLY A 208 -1.92 -1.66 -1.43
CA GLY A 208 -1.37 -1.40 -0.10
C GLY A 208 -2.43 -1.67 0.98
N VAL A 209 -2.03 -2.16 2.13
CA VAL A 209 -2.91 -2.37 3.29
C VAL A 209 -2.65 -1.35 4.39
N THR A 210 -3.51 -1.38 5.39
CA THR A 210 -3.34 -0.59 6.61
C THR A 210 -2.63 -1.42 7.67
N ILE A 211 -1.60 -0.85 8.30
CA ILE A 211 -1.07 -1.32 9.58
C ILE A 211 -1.53 -0.30 10.62
N ASN A 212 -2.11 -0.75 11.72
CA ASN A 212 -2.50 0.14 12.80
C ASN A 212 -2.26 -0.52 14.16
N GLY A 213 -2.54 0.23 15.21
CA GLY A 213 -2.26 -0.23 16.54
C GLY A 213 -2.48 0.81 17.60
N TYR A 214 -2.17 0.41 18.83
CA TYR A 214 -2.23 1.29 19.98
C TYR A 214 -0.99 1.11 20.84
N VAL A 215 -0.49 2.24 21.35
CA VAL A 215 0.41 2.27 22.49
C VAL A 215 -0.45 2.57 23.73
N TYR A 216 -0.36 1.74 24.77
CA TYR A 216 -1.27 1.81 25.91
C TYR A 216 -0.57 1.51 27.22
N LYS A 217 -1.12 2.08 28.29
CA LYS A 217 -0.70 1.82 29.66
C LYS A 217 -1.20 0.45 30.11
N ASP A 218 -0.29 -0.51 30.20
CA ASP A 218 -0.53 -1.90 30.62
C ASP A 218 -0.39 -2.01 32.14
N ASP A 219 -1.46 -1.71 32.87
CA ASP A 219 -1.47 -1.66 34.34
C ASP A 219 -1.41 -3.05 35.00
N ASN A 220 -1.79 -4.10 34.27
CA ASN A 220 -1.80 -5.48 34.78
C ASN A 220 -0.64 -6.33 34.23
N HIS A 221 0.16 -5.77 33.33
CA HIS A 221 1.38 -6.32 32.75
C HIS A 221 1.16 -7.61 31.95
N ASN A 222 -0.04 -7.79 31.39
CA ASN A 222 -0.40 -9.01 30.68
C ASN A 222 -0.11 -8.96 29.18
N ALA A 223 0.39 -7.82 28.67
CA ALA A 223 0.71 -7.57 27.27
C ALA A 223 -0.48 -7.70 26.29
N LEU A 224 -1.71 -7.59 26.80
CA LEU A 224 -2.95 -7.65 26.03
C LEU A 224 -3.75 -6.37 26.25
N ARG A 225 -4.01 -5.65 25.16
CA ARG A 225 -4.80 -4.43 25.26
C ARG A 225 -6.25 -4.70 25.62
N GLU A 226 -6.72 -4.04 26.67
CA GLU A 226 -8.07 -4.14 27.21
C GLU A 226 -8.81 -2.80 27.19
N GLY A 227 -10.15 -2.86 27.24
CA GLY A 227 -10.98 -1.67 27.01
C GLY A 227 -10.88 -0.59 28.08
N ASN A 228 -10.32 -0.89 29.25
CA ASN A 228 -10.12 0.03 30.37
C ASN A 228 -8.71 0.65 30.41
N GLU A 229 -7.80 0.22 29.54
CA GLU A 229 -6.43 0.71 29.52
C GLU A 229 -6.30 2.00 28.72
N VAL A 230 -5.56 2.95 29.27
CA VAL A 230 -5.41 4.30 28.73
C VAL A 230 -4.39 4.29 27.61
N GLY A 231 -4.67 4.97 26.50
CA GLY A 231 -3.69 5.13 25.42
C GLY A 231 -2.60 6.16 25.75
N LEU A 232 -1.41 5.98 25.19
CA LEU A 232 -0.28 6.89 25.35
C LEU A 232 -0.13 7.78 24.10
N GLU A 233 -0.33 9.08 24.26
CA GLU A 233 -0.21 10.09 23.18
C GLU A 233 1.25 10.45 22.89
N ASN A 234 1.53 10.86 21.66
CA ASN A 234 2.83 11.38 21.21
C ASN A 234 3.99 10.38 21.35
N VAL A 235 3.69 9.09 21.31
CA VAL A 235 4.68 8.02 21.16
C VAL A 235 4.96 7.85 19.67
N THR A 236 6.24 7.88 19.28
CA THR A 236 6.61 7.68 17.88
C THR A 236 6.72 6.19 17.57
N ILE A 237 5.98 5.74 16.57
CA ILE A 237 6.09 4.40 15.98
C ILE A 237 6.76 4.52 14.62
N VAL A 238 7.74 3.66 14.37
CA VAL A 238 8.49 3.57 13.11
C VAL A 238 8.15 2.26 12.41
N LEU A 239 7.77 2.36 11.12
CA LEU A 239 7.58 1.23 10.22
C LEU A 239 8.75 1.15 9.26
N TYR A 240 9.58 0.12 9.40
CA TYR A 240 10.76 -0.14 8.57
C TYR A 240 10.50 -1.29 7.59
N ASN A 241 10.63 -1.04 6.28
CA ASN A 241 10.63 -2.07 5.25
C ASN A 241 12.03 -2.64 5.06
N LYS A 242 12.22 -3.91 5.40
CA LYS A 242 13.53 -4.58 5.40
C LYS A 242 14.09 -4.79 3.99
N SER A 243 13.23 -5.04 3.00
CA SER A 243 13.66 -5.30 1.62
C SER A 243 14.07 -4.04 0.87
N LEU A 244 13.34 -2.94 1.08
CA LEU A 244 13.57 -1.66 0.41
C LEU A 244 14.51 -0.75 1.20
N ASN A 245 14.88 -1.14 2.43
CA ASN A 245 15.64 -0.34 3.36
C ASN A 245 15.06 1.08 3.52
N SER A 246 13.75 1.18 3.71
CA SER A 246 13.02 2.45 3.79
C SER A 246 12.10 2.46 5.01
N CYS A 247 11.82 3.64 5.56
CA CYS A 247 11.04 3.76 6.78
C CYS A 247 10.09 4.97 6.72
N LYS A 248 9.06 4.88 7.55
CA LYS A 248 8.12 5.96 7.85
C LYS A 248 7.85 5.95 9.35
N SER A 249 7.45 7.08 9.90
CA SER A 249 7.08 7.20 11.31
C SER A 249 5.80 8.02 11.49
N VAL A 250 5.10 7.73 12.58
CA VAL A 250 3.88 8.45 12.99
C VAL A 250 3.88 8.62 14.51
N LEU A 251 3.15 9.62 15.00
CA LEU A 251 2.84 9.76 16.42
C LEU A 251 1.51 9.07 16.72
N THR A 252 1.41 8.48 17.91
CA THR A 252 0.12 8.07 18.48
C THR A 252 -0.74 9.29 18.81
N ASP A 253 -2.05 9.14 18.62
CA ASP A 253 -3.04 10.15 19.02
C ASP A 253 -3.35 10.10 20.53
N VAL A 254 -4.28 10.95 20.99
CA VAL A 254 -4.72 11.05 22.39
C VAL A 254 -5.25 9.74 22.97
N ASN A 255 -5.71 8.81 22.12
CA ASN A 255 -6.19 7.49 22.52
C ASN A 255 -5.11 6.41 22.36
N GLY A 256 -3.87 6.81 22.10
CA GLY A 256 -2.74 5.92 21.83
C GLY A 256 -2.73 5.31 20.42
N PHE A 257 -3.65 5.70 19.54
CA PHE A 257 -3.80 5.07 18.23
C PHE A 257 -2.75 5.56 17.23
N TYR A 258 -2.17 4.64 16.45
CA TYR A 258 -1.34 4.97 15.29
C TYR A 258 -1.78 4.20 14.04
N GLN A 259 -1.43 4.73 12.86
CA GLN A 259 -1.77 4.11 11.58
C GLN A 259 -0.76 4.42 10.47
N PHE A 260 -0.44 3.40 9.69
CA PHE A 260 0.22 3.48 8.38
C PHE A 260 -0.74 3.01 7.30
N SER A 261 -1.00 3.86 6.31
CA SER A 261 -1.80 3.54 5.13
C SER A 261 -0.92 3.16 3.94
N ASN A 262 -1.49 2.43 2.98
CA ASN A 262 -0.84 2.04 1.72
C ASN A 262 0.50 1.31 1.93
N VAL A 263 0.54 0.39 2.90
CA VAL A 263 1.70 -0.46 3.17
C VAL A 263 1.69 -1.63 2.21
N LEU A 264 2.69 -1.71 1.34
CA LEU A 264 2.83 -2.79 0.37
C LEU A 264 3.25 -4.10 1.04
N ASN A 265 3.12 -5.21 0.31
CA ASN A 265 3.62 -6.49 0.78
C ASN A 265 5.13 -6.46 1.05
N GLY A 266 5.54 -7.13 2.11
CA GLY A 266 6.93 -7.18 2.53
C GLY A 266 7.09 -7.59 3.98
N GLU A 267 8.35 -7.77 4.37
CA GLU A 267 8.72 -7.95 5.77
C GLU A 267 9.06 -6.59 6.38
N TYR A 268 8.44 -6.29 7.51
CA TYR A 268 8.55 -5.02 8.19
C TYR A 268 8.94 -5.22 9.65
N ASP A 269 9.72 -4.29 10.18
CA ASP A 269 9.84 -4.11 11.63
C ASP A 269 9.02 -2.88 12.04
N LEU A 270 8.25 -3.05 13.09
CA LEU A 270 7.51 -1.98 13.76
C LEU A 270 8.22 -1.69 15.08
N ILE A 271 8.67 -0.45 15.25
CA ILE A 271 9.57 -0.06 16.33
C ILE A 271 8.93 1.08 17.10
N GLU A 272 8.65 0.86 18.38
CA GLU A 272 8.40 1.91 19.34
C GLU A 272 9.72 2.61 19.69
N SER A 273 9.78 3.90 19.40
CA SER A 273 10.99 4.70 19.61
C SER A 273 10.61 6.14 19.87
N VAL A 274 10.44 6.48 21.15
CA VAL A 274 10.07 7.84 21.55
C VAL A 274 11.11 8.88 21.12
N GLY A 275 10.63 10.00 20.58
CA GLY A 275 11.45 11.16 20.21
C GLY A 275 11.99 11.14 18.77
N GLN A 276 11.64 10.13 17.96
CA GLN A 276 12.04 10.11 16.54
C GLN A 276 11.27 11.15 15.71
N SER A 277 11.93 11.68 14.67
CA SER A 277 11.36 12.58 13.67
C SER A 277 10.17 11.95 12.93
N VAL A 278 9.17 12.76 12.56
CA VAL A 278 7.97 12.40 11.78
C VAL A 278 7.86 13.34 10.58
N PRO A 279 7.48 12.87 9.37
CA PRO A 279 6.99 11.54 9.02
C PRO A 279 8.07 10.50 8.68
N THR A 280 9.35 10.89 8.79
CA THR A 280 10.49 10.02 8.50
C THR A 280 11.52 10.18 9.61
N PRO A 281 11.98 9.10 10.25
CA PRO A 281 13.03 9.17 11.27
C PRO A 281 14.41 9.42 10.62
N ASP A 282 15.39 9.87 11.41
CA ASP A 282 16.75 10.15 10.93
C ASP A 282 17.48 8.87 10.50
N VAL A 283 17.16 7.75 11.16
CA VAL A 283 17.63 6.40 10.83
C VAL A 283 16.44 5.43 10.82
N CYS A 284 16.43 4.47 9.90
CA CYS A 284 15.30 3.54 9.76
C CYS A 284 15.23 2.45 10.83
N THR A 285 16.32 2.22 11.55
CA THR A 285 16.41 1.32 12.71
C THR A 285 16.81 2.15 13.93
N PRO A 286 15.94 3.05 14.41
CA PRO A 286 16.24 3.84 15.59
C PRO A 286 16.37 2.94 16.82
N PRO A 287 17.04 3.41 17.89
CA PRO A 287 17.06 2.68 19.15
C PRO A 287 15.64 2.51 19.69
N GLU A 288 15.35 1.33 20.22
CA GLU A 288 14.12 1.04 20.97
C GLU A 288 14.12 1.88 22.25
N THR A 289 13.11 2.74 22.42
CA THR A 289 13.02 3.66 23.56
C THR A 289 11.59 3.78 24.08
N ASP A 290 11.44 3.48 25.36
CA ASP A 290 10.17 3.57 26.09
C ASP A 290 9.74 5.05 26.30
N PRO A 291 8.44 5.30 26.51
CA PRO A 291 7.94 6.57 27.02
C PRO A 291 8.55 6.95 28.37
N VAL A 292 8.64 8.25 28.64
CA VAL A 292 9.22 8.76 29.89
C VAL A 292 8.44 8.23 31.09
N ASP A 293 9.14 7.60 32.03
CA ASP A 293 8.61 6.94 33.22
C ASP A 293 7.86 5.62 32.97
N PHE A 294 7.93 5.09 31.76
CA PHE A 294 7.37 3.80 31.42
C PHE A 294 8.47 2.76 31.19
N VAL A 295 8.08 1.50 31.34
CA VAL A 295 8.86 0.33 30.94
C VAL A 295 7.98 -0.58 30.12
N SER A 296 8.50 -1.01 28.97
CA SER A 296 7.83 -1.95 28.08
C SER A 296 7.37 -3.23 28.78
N THR A 297 6.09 -3.59 28.60
CA THR A 297 5.54 -4.93 28.88
C THR A 297 5.42 -5.77 27.60
N THR A 298 5.54 -5.12 26.45
CA THR A 298 5.70 -5.73 25.13
C THR A 298 7.06 -5.43 24.52
N PRO A 299 7.60 -6.25 23.59
CA PRO A 299 8.79 -5.86 22.85
C PRO A 299 8.57 -4.57 22.04
N ASN A 300 9.48 -3.61 22.19
CA ASN A 300 9.51 -2.36 21.42
C ASN A 300 9.76 -2.60 19.92
N LEU A 301 10.43 -3.70 19.56
CA LEU A 301 10.54 -4.16 18.17
C LEU A 301 9.64 -5.35 17.92
N ARG A 302 8.79 -5.23 16.89
CA ARG A 302 7.92 -6.32 16.42
C ARG A 302 8.01 -6.50 14.91
N THR A 303 8.37 -7.70 14.47
CA THR A 303 8.42 -8.04 13.05
C THR A 303 7.06 -8.50 12.54
N LEU A 304 6.71 -8.04 11.33
CA LEU A 304 5.45 -8.29 10.63
C LEU A 304 5.71 -8.76 9.20
N LEU A 305 4.93 -9.73 8.73
CA LEU A 305 4.86 -10.08 7.32
C LEU A 305 3.54 -9.55 6.75
N ILE A 306 3.64 -8.61 5.81
CA ILE A 306 2.49 -8.06 5.10
C ILE A 306 2.29 -8.81 3.80
N ASN A 307 1.11 -9.42 3.65
CA ASN A 307 0.69 -10.16 2.45
C ASN A 307 -0.79 -9.85 2.12
N ASN A 308 -1.08 -8.58 1.86
CA ASN A 308 -2.40 -8.03 1.54
C ASN A 308 -3.46 -8.20 2.64
N ILE A 309 -3.04 -8.47 3.88
CA ILE A 309 -3.91 -8.52 5.05
C ILE A 309 -3.58 -7.32 5.95
N PRO A 310 -4.56 -6.46 6.30
CA PRO A 310 -4.36 -5.43 7.31
C PRO A 310 -3.87 -6.04 8.62
N ALA A 311 -2.92 -5.38 9.26
CA ALA A 311 -2.36 -5.85 10.52
C ALA A 311 -2.67 -4.85 11.64
N GLN A 312 -3.01 -5.40 12.80
CA GLN A 312 -3.04 -4.65 14.05
C GLN A 312 -1.91 -5.15 14.95
N MET A 313 -1.13 -4.23 15.49
CA MET A 313 -0.08 -4.54 16.46
C MET A 313 -0.18 -3.55 17.61
N ASN A 314 -0.09 -3.97 18.87
CA ASN A 314 -0.16 -3.05 20.00
C ASN A 314 1.13 -3.10 20.80
N PHE A 315 1.47 -1.98 21.44
CA PHE A 315 2.58 -1.84 22.36
C PHE A 315 2.04 -1.49 23.75
N GLY A 316 2.39 -2.30 24.74
CA GLY A 316 1.99 -2.13 26.13
C GLY A 316 3.17 -1.65 26.96
N ASP A 317 2.90 -0.69 27.83
CA ASP A 317 3.87 -0.02 28.66
C ASP A 317 3.36 0.15 30.09
N PHE A 318 4.20 -0.15 31.07
CA PHE A 318 3.87 0.04 32.47
C PHE A 318 4.48 1.32 33.03
N GLU A 319 3.68 2.18 33.65
CA GLU A 319 4.16 3.42 34.28
C GLU A 319 4.84 3.14 35.63
N GLY A 320 6.14 2.87 35.59
CA GLY A 320 6.91 2.56 36.78
C GLY A 320 8.26 1.96 36.49
N SER A 321 8.66 1.01 37.33
CA SER A 321 9.93 0.30 37.19
C SER A 321 9.71 -1.20 37.25
N ARG A 322 10.52 -1.93 36.49
CA ARG A 322 10.57 -3.39 36.51
C ARG A 322 11.81 -3.83 37.28
N ILE A 323 11.63 -4.69 38.28
CA ILE A 323 12.70 -5.28 39.09
C ILE A 323 12.77 -6.75 38.75
N GLU A 324 13.92 -7.18 38.27
CA GLU A 324 14.19 -8.57 37.91
C GLU A 324 15.29 -9.14 38.79
N GLY A 325 15.22 -10.44 39.04
CA GLY A 325 16.27 -11.12 39.77
C GLY A 325 16.11 -12.64 39.75
N THR A 326 17.00 -13.30 40.49
CA THR A 326 16.99 -14.76 40.63
C THR A 326 17.20 -15.14 42.08
N VAL A 327 16.41 -16.11 42.56
CA VAL A 327 16.67 -16.85 43.80
C VAL A 327 17.31 -18.17 43.42
N PHE A 328 18.45 -18.52 44.02
CA PHE A 328 19.22 -19.71 43.67
C PHE A 328 19.87 -20.36 44.89
N ALA A 329 20.21 -21.64 44.76
CA ALA A 329 20.94 -22.38 45.77
C ALA A 329 22.44 -22.08 45.65
N ASP A 330 22.94 -21.15 46.46
CA ASP A 330 24.34 -20.75 46.54
C ASP A 330 25.18 -21.80 47.31
N ASN A 331 25.38 -22.96 46.66
CA ASN A 331 25.98 -24.15 47.26
C ASN A 331 27.28 -24.60 46.57
N GLY A 332 27.77 -23.83 45.59
CA GLY A 332 29.00 -24.11 44.86
C GLY A 332 28.96 -25.35 43.97
N ILE A 333 27.77 -25.90 43.68
CA ILE A 333 27.64 -27.06 42.78
C ILE A 333 28.20 -26.72 41.39
N GLY A 334 28.85 -27.70 40.76
CA GLY A 334 29.34 -27.56 39.39
C GLY A 334 30.53 -26.63 39.21
N GLY A 335 31.34 -26.43 40.25
CA GLY A 335 32.53 -25.57 40.20
C GLY A 335 32.26 -24.13 40.58
N GLY A 336 31.11 -23.84 41.21
CA GLY A 336 30.82 -22.56 41.83
C GLY A 336 31.46 -22.37 43.20
N THR A 337 31.37 -21.16 43.76
CA THR A 337 31.87 -20.84 45.10
C THR A 337 30.72 -20.64 46.06
N ALA A 338 30.54 -21.57 47.00
CA ALA A 338 29.44 -21.52 47.95
C ALA A 338 29.47 -20.26 48.84
N ASN A 339 28.30 -19.65 49.01
CA ASN A 339 28.00 -18.47 49.83
C ASN A 339 28.66 -17.17 49.34
N ASP A 340 28.85 -17.01 48.03
CA ASP A 340 29.43 -15.80 47.46
C ASP A 340 28.39 -14.78 46.93
N GLY A 341 27.11 -15.16 46.91
CA GLY A 341 26.02 -14.33 46.42
C GLY A 341 25.99 -14.16 44.90
N ILE A 342 26.73 -14.96 44.15
CA ILE A 342 26.83 -14.90 42.69
C ILE A 342 26.42 -16.25 42.11
N LYS A 343 25.33 -16.31 41.34
CA LYS A 343 24.92 -17.54 40.65
C LYS A 343 26.00 -17.98 39.65
N ASN A 344 26.78 -19.00 40.00
CA ASN A 344 27.90 -19.49 39.20
C ASN A 344 28.02 -21.02 39.23
N GLY A 345 28.96 -21.59 38.46
CA GLY A 345 29.03 -23.04 38.28
C GLY A 345 27.72 -23.62 37.70
N ASN A 346 27.17 -24.65 38.36
CA ASN A 346 25.87 -25.25 38.05
C ASN A 346 24.85 -25.05 39.19
N GLU A 347 24.90 -23.91 39.88
CA GLU A 347 23.92 -23.56 40.89
C GLU A 347 22.51 -23.41 40.30
N ILE A 348 21.55 -24.08 40.95
CA ILE A 348 20.18 -24.16 40.46
C ILE A 348 19.33 -23.03 41.01
N GLY A 349 18.36 -22.58 40.21
CA GLY A 349 17.32 -21.69 40.69
C GLY A 349 16.40 -22.37 41.70
N LEU A 350 15.83 -21.59 42.61
CA LEU A 350 14.81 -22.06 43.54
C LEU A 350 13.44 -21.64 43.02
N GLU A 351 12.67 -22.60 42.51
CA GLU A 351 11.28 -22.41 42.06
C GLU A 351 10.33 -22.18 43.24
N ASN A 352 9.19 -21.51 42.99
CA ASN A 352 8.11 -21.30 43.95
C ASN A 352 8.55 -20.57 45.24
N THR A 353 9.64 -19.79 45.15
CA THR A 353 10.05 -18.89 46.23
C THR A 353 9.29 -17.58 46.09
N VAL A 354 8.58 -17.17 47.14
CA VAL A 354 7.83 -15.91 47.12
C VAL A 354 8.80 -14.75 47.30
N VAL A 355 8.75 -13.77 46.40
CA VAL A 355 9.53 -12.53 46.46
C VAL A 355 8.56 -11.35 46.51
N LYS A 356 8.82 -10.41 47.42
CA LYS A 356 8.01 -9.20 47.64
C LYS A 356 8.79 -7.95 47.32
N ALA A 357 8.16 -7.01 46.63
CA ALA A 357 8.55 -5.61 46.62
C ALA A 357 7.77 -4.86 47.71
N LEU A 358 8.49 -4.12 48.56
CA LEU A 358 7.89 -3.28 49.59
C LEU A 358 8.42 -1.84 49.49
N THR A 359 7.64 -0.89 49.99
CA THR A 359 8.08 0.50 50.16
C THR A 359 9.21 0.58 51.20
N GLY A 360 9.89 1.73 51.28
CA GLY A 360 10.85 2.01 52.36
C GLY A 360 10.27 1.84 53.78
N SER A 361 8.97 2.06 53.96
CA SER A 361 8.22 1.82 55.19
C SER A 361 7.74 0.37 55.37
N SER A 362 8.14 -0.54 54.47
CA SER A 362 7.80 -1.97 54.47
C SER A 362 6.31 -2.26 54.22
N THR A 363 5.64 -1.40 53.45
CA THR A 363 4.29 -1.68 52.92
C THR A 363 4.42 -2.49 51.63
N LEU A 364 3.63 -3.55 51.46
CA LEU A 364 3.67 -4.38 50.26
C LEU A 364 3.26 -3.56 49.02
N ILE A 365 4.05 -3.67 47.95
CA ILE A 365 3.77 -3.11 46.62
C ILE A 365 3.24 -4.24 45.73
N GLU A 366 4.06 -5.28 45.56
CA GLU A 366 3.75 -6.44 44.74
C GLU A 366 4.46 -7.69 45.29
N GLN A 367 3.98 -8.86 44.93
CA GLN A 367 4.66 -10.12 45.18
C GLN A 367 4.49 -11.08 44.00
N THR A 368 5.49 -11.92 43.77
CA THR A 368 5.45 -13.01 42.79
C THR A 368 6.12 -14.26 43.33
N SER A 369 6.02 -15.37 42.61
CA SER A 369 6.78 -16.59 42.88
C SER A 369 7.77 -16.83 41.75
N THR A 370 8.98 -17.28 42.10
CA THR A 370 10.02 -17.60 41.13
C THR A 370 9.64 -18.76 40.21
N ASN A 371 10.06 -18.69 38.95
CA ASN A 371 9.90 -19.78 37.98
C ASN A 371 10.90 -20.93 38.24
N GLY A 372 10.89 -21.97 37.39
CA GLY A 372 11.79 -23.14 37.51
C GLY A 372 13.29 -22.82 37.46
N ALA A 373 13.68 -21.67 36.89
CA ALA A 373 15.06 -21.18 36.86
C ALA A 373 15.40 -20.25 38.04
N GLY A 374 14.44 -20.04 38.95
CA GLY A 374 14.55 -19.16 40.10
C GLY A 374 14.28 -17.68 39.79
N GLU A 375 13.86 -17.36 38.56
CA GLU A 375 13.73 -15.97 38.11
C GLU A 375 12.40 -15.36 38.56
N TYR A 376 12.42 -14.07 38.87
CA TYR A 376 11.23 -13.30 39.22
C TYR A 376 11.24 -11.93 38.56
N ILE A 377 10.03 -11.39 38.35
CA ILE A 377 9.77 -10.02 37.90
C ILE A 377 8.78 -9.39 38.87
N LEU A 378 9.06 -8.17 39.31
CA LEU A 378 8.19 -7.34 40.12
C LEU A 378 8.05 -5.97 39.46
N TYR A 379 6.85 -5.42 39.47
CA TYR A 379 6.53 -4.10 38.97
C TYR A 379 6.30 -3.14 40.14
N VAL A 380 6.92 -1.97 40.04
CA VAL A 380 6.82 -0.92 41.05
C VAL A 380 6.18 0.29 40.40
N PRO A 381 4.89 0.58 40.67
CA PRO A 381 4.23 1.73 40.08
C PRO A 381 4.92 3.02 40.51
N LYS A 382 5.12 3.93 39.55
CA LYS A 382 5.66 5.27 39.83
C LYS A 382 4.81 6.07 40.83
N SER A 383 3.51 5.80 40.86
CA SER A 383 2.57 6.39 41.83
C SER A 383 2.82 5.95 43.28
N VAL A 384 3.46 4.80 43.49
CA VAL A 384 3.79 4.25 44.81
C VAL A 384 5.21 4.63 45.21
N VAL A 385 6.17 4.57 44.28
CA VAL A 385 7.57 4.93 44.51
C VAL A 385 8.03 5.88 43.41
N GLY A 386 8.10 7.16 43.75
CA GLY A 386 8.61 8.18 42.83
C GLY A 386 10.12 8.14 42.65
N ASN A 387 10.63 8.99 41.75
CA ASN A 387 12.05 9.06 41.43
C ASN A 387 12.93 9.30 42.69
N GLY A 388 13.98 8.49 42.85
CA GLY A 388 14.85 8.50 44.04
C GLY A 388 14.27 7.80 45.27
N GLY A 389 13.08 7.19 45.17
CA GLY A 389 12.47 6.41 46.25
C GLY A 389 13.19 5.08 46.53
N THR A 390 12.89 4.46 47.68
CA THR A 390 13.47 3.18 48.09
C THR A 390 12.46 2.05 47.99
N VAL A 391 12.84 0.98 47.29
CA VAL A 391 12.14 -0.31 47.27
C VAL A 391 12.95 -1.32 48.07
N LYS A 392 12.29 -2.07 48.95
CA LYS A 392 12.87 -3.23 49.63
C LYS A 392 12.43 -4.50 48.92
N ILE A 393 13.39 -5.35 48.58
CA ILE A 393 13.11 -6.69 48.06
C ILE A 393 13.27 -7.69 49.19
N GLN A 394 12.26 -8.54 49.39
CA GLN A 394 12.25 -9.54 50.44
C GLN A 394 11.87 -10.90 49.84
N GLU A 395 12.78 -11.87 49.94
CA GLU A 395 12.44 -13.28 49.78
C GLU A 395 11.70 -13.80 51.02
N ILE A 396 10.75 -14.71 50.81
CA ILE A 396 10.13 -15.49 51.88
C ILE A 396 10.53 -16.93 51.68
N ASN A 397 11.42 -17.38 52.56
CA ASN A 397 11.81 -18.77 52.61
C ASN A 397 10.63 -19.59 53.12
N ASN A 398 10.19 -20.56 52.31
CA ASN A 398 9.21 -21.55 52.75
C ASN A 398 9.78 -22.25 53.98
N THR A 399 9.05 -22.23 55.09
CA THR A 399 9.40 -23.02 56.27
C THR A 399 9.37 -24.48 55.85
N SER A 400 10.56 -25.10 55.85
CA SER A 400 10.78 -26.53 55.63
C SER A 400 9.96 -27.40 56.57
#